data_AF-A0A8X7Z547-F1
#
_entry.id   AF-A0A8X7Z547-F1
#
_cell.length_a   1.000
_cell.length_b   1.000
_cell.length_c   1.000
_cell.angle_alpha   90.00
_cell.angle_beta   90.00
_cell.angle_gamma   90.00
#
_symmetry.space_group_name_H-M   'P 1'
#
loop_
_entity.id
_entity.type
_entity.pdbx_description
1 polymer ?
#
loop_
_entity_poly.entity_id
_entity_poly.type
_entity_poly.pdbx_seq_one_letter_code
_entity_poly.pdbx_strand_id
1 'polypeptide(L)'
;MDKTGMPSTLSTQHDWYVSTLSSLSSPDDVPPIHLYSYKHVMDGFSAVLSQTHLDQLENLPGHVATFPESVGHLHTTHTPKFLGLNKRAGAWPAGKFGDDGIIGVLDTGIWPESESFNDKNMPPVPQRWRGICETGTEFNTSDCNKKLIGARKFSQGMKQVGLNISSTDDYDSPRDYMGHGSHTSLTAGGSPVQHADYFGYAKGTATGMAPLARIAMYKVIFYSGDSDGYDVAATDTLAGMDQAIEDGVDIMSLSLGFFETPFHENPIAIGAFAALKKGIFVTCSAGNSGPHGYTMLNGAPWLTTIGAGTIERQFGAEVTLGNGSIIVTGTSIYPENLFISRVPVYFGLGNRSEEVCDWNSLDPKDVAGKFLFCDYDGESSQFRQMSENDRYGPDIAGATGGIFSEDDAEFLHPDYFYMPIVIVSTKDGNLLKNYIMNTTNATVSVKFGLTLLGTKPAPKVAYFSSRGPDRRSPWTLKPDILAPGYHILAAWVPNGGFAPIPDNSSVYRAVISAPQAASVTPQSDYFGNYGFLSCYEVNGRHVVRSPVVSAIASPKT
;
A
#
# COMPACT_ATOMS: atom_id res chain seq x y z
N MET A 1 23.24 22.72 0.49
CA MET A 1 24.08 23.87 0.11
C MET A 1 23.55 25.13 0.80
N ASP A 2 24.41 26.02 1.27
CA ASP A 2 24.02 27.32 1.84
C ASP A 2 23.87 28.37 0.73
N LYS A 3 22.67 28.94 0.56
CA LYS A 3 22.41 29.97 -0.47
C LYS A 3 23.33 31.19 -0.37
N THR A 4 23.83 31.52 0.82
CA THR A 4 24.75 32.66 0.97
C THR A 4 26.08 32.46 0.25
N GLY A 5 26.43 31.20 -0.07
CA GLY A 5 27.59 30.85 -0.89
C GLY A 5 27.34 30.92 -2.40
N MET A 6 26.11 31.21 -2.86
CA MET A 6 25.80 31.28 -4.30
C MET A 6 26.51 32.49 -4.94
N PRO A 7 27.33 32.29 -6.00
CA PRO A 7 27.98 33.40 -6.70
C PRO A 7 26.95 34.38 -7.26
N SER A 8 27.16 35.68 -7.05
CA SER A 8 26.26 36.73 -7.54
C SER A 8 26.19 36.82 -9.07
N THR A 9 27.12 36.18 -9.78
CA THR A 9 27.18 36.09 -11.24
C THR A 9 26.19 35.07 -11.82
N LEU A 10 25.59 34.21 -11.01
CA LEU A 10 24.66 33.16 -11.47
C LEU A 10 23.21 33.56 -11.22
N SER A 11 22.37 33.35 -12.24
CA SER A 11 20.97 33.78 -12.27
C SER A 11 20.03 32.91 -11.45
N THR A 12 20.31 31.61 -11.35
CA THR A 12 19.45 30.65 -10.64
C THR A 12 20.25 29.67 -9.80
N GLN A 13 19.61 29.05 -8.80
CA GLN A 13 20.21 27.98 -8.00
C GLN A 13 20.55 26.75 -8.86
N HIS A 14 19.75 26.46 -9.88
CA HIS A 14 20.05 25.38 -10.83
C HIS A 14 21.34 25.66 -11.60
N ASP A 15 21.51 26.88 -12.14
CA ASP A 15 22.75 27.27 -12.83
C ASP A 15 23.97 27.17 -11.90
N TRP A 16 23.79 27.54 -10.63
CA TRP A 16 24.81 27.35 -9.59
C TRP A 16 25.19 25.89 -9.42
N TYR A 17 24.22 25.00 -9.21
CA TYR A 17 24.49 23.59 -8.98
C TYR A 17 25.11 22.91 -10.20
N VAL A 18 24.61 23.17 -11.41
CA VAL A 18 25.18 22.63 -12.65
C VAL A 18 26.58 23.17 -12.89
N SER A 19 26.83 24.47 -12.65
CA SER A 19 28.17 25.06 -12.77
C SER A 19 29.13 24.46 -11.75
N THR A 20 28.71 24.28 -10.50
CA THR A 20 29.51 23.63 -9.46
C THR A 20 29.89 22.21 -9.87
N LEU A 21 28.94 21.40 -10.33
CA LEU A 21 29.22 20.05 -10.82
C LEU A 21 30.21 20.05 -11.99
N SER A 22 30.04 20.94 -12.96
CA SER A 22 30.95 21.03 -14.11
C SER A 22 32.39 21.44 -13.76
N SER A 23 32.62 21.99 -12.56
CA SER A 23 33.95 22.38 -12.08
C SER A 23 34.72 21.25 -11.38
N LEU A 24 34.04 20.15 -11.04
CA LEU A 24 34.65 18.99 -10.39
C LEU A 24 35.40 18.15 -11.43
N SER A 25 36.55 17.61 -11.04
CA SER A 25 37.41 16.79 -11.91
C SER A 25 37.74 15.46 -11.24
N SER A 26 37.83 14.40 -12.05
CA SER A 26 38.18 13.04 -11.60
C SER A 26 39.39 12.52 -12.38
N PRO A 27 40.27 11.70 -11.78
CA PRO A 27 41.44 11.11 -12.47
C PRO A 27 41.07 10.25 -13.68
N ASP A 28 39.87 9.69 -13.69
CA ASP A 28 39.35 8.82 -14.76
C ASP A 28 38.63 9.59 -15.88
N ASP A 29 38.64 10.93 -15.86
CA ASP A 29 37.94 11.83 -16.79
C ASP A 29 36.41 11.57 -16.94
N VAL A 30 35.81 10.76 -16.06
CA VAL A 30 34.35 10.58 -15.99
C VAL A 30 33.73 11.82 -15.36
N PRO A 31 32.85 12.58 -16.04
CA PRO A 31 32.23 13.78 -15.48
C PRO A 31 31.12 13.44 -14.47
N PRO A 32 30.84 14.32 -13.48
CA PRO A 32 29.69 14.12 -12.60
C PRO A 32 28.38 14.29 -13.38
N ILE A 33 27.36 13.51 -13.00
CA ILE A 33 26.04 13.53 -13.67
C ILE A 33 25.04 14.22 -12.74
N HIS A 34 24.41 15.28 -13.22
CA HIS A 34 23.31 15.94 -12.52
C HIS A 34 22.01 15.15 -12.69
N LEU A 35 21.26 14.96 -11.59
CA LEU A 35 19.96 14.29 -11.62
C LEU A 35 18.81 15.30 -11.44
N TYR A 36 18.74 15.99 -10.29
CA TYR A 36 17.74 17.03 -10.03
C TYR A 36 18.31 18.19 -9.22
N SER A 37 17.65 19.34 -9.31
CA SER A 37 17.87 20.47 -8.41
C SER A 37 16.63 20.68 -7.57
N TYR A 38 16.82 20.77 -6.25
CA TYR A 38 15.78 21.02 -5.27
C TYR A 38 15.75 22.51 -4.91
N LYS A 39 14.55 23.06 -4.70
CA LYS A 39 14.39 24.47 -4.35
C LYS A 39 13.50 24.71 -3.13
N HIS A 40 12.51 23.86 -2.91
CA HIS A 40 11.48 24.02 -1.89
C HIS A 40 11.68 23.03 -0.74
N VAL A 41 12.05 21.78 -1.02
CA VAL A 41 12.38 20.75 -0.04
C VAL A 41 13.70 21.05 0.66
N MET A 42 14.70 21.46 -0.10
CA MET A 42 15.99 21.92 0.40
C MET A 42 16.68 22.76 -0.66
N ASP A 43 17.72 23.48 -0.25
CA ASP A 43 18.64 24.13 -1.17
C ASP A 43 19.78 23.18 -1.52
N GLY A 44 19.58 22.41 -2.59
CA GLY A 44 20.53 21.36 -2.97
C GLY A 44 20.20 20.72 -4.31
N PHE A 45 20.95 19.68 -4.63
CA PHE A 45 20.80 18.91 -5.85
C PHE A 45 21.19 17.45 -5.59
N SER A 46 20.72 16.54 -6.44
CA SER A 46 21.21 15.16 -6.50
C SER A 46 22.10 14.98 -7.72
N ALA A 47 23.17 14.22 -7.55
CA ALA A 47 24.15 13.97 -8.59
C ALA A 47 24.90 12.65 -8.35
N VAL A 48 25.47 12.12 -9.43
CA VAL A 48 26.36 10.97 -9.44
C VAL A 48 27.78 11.47 -9.39
N LEU A 49 28.49 11.08 -8.34
CA LEU A 49 29.83 11.57 -8.04
C LEU A 49 30.77 10.36 -7.85
N SER A 50 32.00 10.48 -8.35
CA SER A 50 33.09 9.62 -7.88
C SER A 50 33.50 10.07 -6.48
N GLN A 51 34.28 9.24 -5.76
CA GLN A 51 34.81 9.65 -4.46
C GLN A 51 35.63 10.95 -4.58
N THR A 52 36.42 11.11 -5.66
CA THR A 52 37.20 12.34 -5.88
C THR A 52 36.32 13.57 -6.15
N HIS A 53 35.20 13.42 -6.85
CA HIS A 53 34.22 14.50 -6.99
C HIS A 53 33.59 14.87 -5.65
N LEU A 54 33.25 13.87 -4.83
CA LEU A 54 32.68 14.08 -3.51
C LEU A 54 33.66 14.84 -2.60
N ASP A 55 34.92 14.41 -2.54
CA ASP A 55 35.95 15.08 -1.74
C ASP A 55 36.15 16.55 -2.17
N GLN A 56 36.10 16.83 -3.47
CA GLN A 56 36.17 18.21 -3.98
C GLN A 56 34.93 19.02 -3.59
N LEU A 57 33.73 18.43 -3.71
CA LEU A 57 32.45 19.08 -3.40
C LEU A 57 32.33 19.44 -1.91
N GLU A 58 32.77 18.56 -1.01
CA GLU A 58 32.74 18.78 0.44
C GLU A 58 33.67 19.90 0.89
N ASN A 59 34.70 20.21 0.11
CA ASN A 59 35.62 21.31 0.36
C ASN A 59 35.14 22.67 -0.20
N LEU A 60 34.01 22.72 -0.92
CA LEU A 60 33.53 23.96 -1.52
C LEU A 60 32.87 24.89 -0.49
N PRO A 61 33.12 26.21 -0.56
CA PRO A 61 32.37 27.19 0.21
C PRO A 61 30.87 27.09 -0.10
N GLY A 62 30.05 26.91 0.94
CA GLY A 62 28.59 26.72 0.81
C GLY A 62 28.14 25.26 0.73
N HIS A 63 29.06 24.29 0.78
CA HIS A 63 28.70 22.91 1.15
C HIS A 63 28.17 22.88 2.59
N VAL A 64 27.20 22.01 2.85
CA VAL A 64 26.57 21.88 4.17
C VAL A 64 26.51 20.43 4.60
N ALA A 65 26.05 19.54 3.71
CA ALA A 65 25.97 18.11 3.95
C ALA A 65 25.84 17.37 2.62
N THR A 66 26.27 16.11 2.62
CA THR A 66 26.04 15.14 1.53
C THR A 66 25.45 13.86 2.12
N PHE A 67 24.53 13.23 1.40
CA PHE A 67 23.90 11.98 1.83
C PHE A 67 23.98 10.95 0.69
N PRO A 68 24.34 9.68 0.97
CA PRO A 68 24.28 8.61 -0.01
C PRO A 68 22.82 8.29 -0.37
N GLU A 69 22.60 7.75 -1.57
CA GLU A 69 21.29 7.30 -2.06
C GLU A 69 20.72 6.17 -1.18
N SER A 70 19.39 6.10 -1.04
CA SER A 70 18.71 5.03 -0.28
C SER A 70 17.41 4.58 -0.95
N VAL A 71 16.90 3.41 -0.57
CA VAL A 71 15.71 2.76 -1.17
C VAL A 71 14.57 2.63 -0.16
N GLY A 72 13.32 2.77 -0.62
CA GLY A 72 12.09 2.62 0.19
C GLY A 72 11.04 1.64 -0.35
N HIS A 73 9.98 1.38 0.43
CA HIS A 73 8.94 0.35 0.16
C HIS A 73 7.50 0.89 0.28
N LEU A 74 6.50 0.23 -0.35
CA LEU A 74 5.10 0.65 -0.60
C LEU A 74 4.06 0.31 0.50
N HIS A 75 2.90 0.98 0.53
CA HIS A 75 1.84 0.86 1.57
C HIS A 75 0.30 1.10 1.13
N THR A 76 -0.73 0.20 1.18
CA THR A 76 -2.21 0.40 0.81
C THR A 76 -3.38 0.37 1.88
N THR A 77 -4.63 0.97 1.69
CA THR A 77 -5.88 0.90 2.57
C THR A 77 -7.34 1.25 2.01
N HIS A 78 -8.51 1.09 2.75
CA HIS A 78 -10.01 1.30 2.50
C HIS A 78 -10.83 1.42 3.82
N THR A 79 -11.93 2.21 3.91
CA THR A 79 -12.22 2.81 5.25
C THR A 79 -13.58 3.57 5.54
N PRO A 80 -14.31 4.26 4.64
CA PRO A 80 -15.21 5.37 5.04
C PRO A 80 -16.40 5.08 5.97
N LYS A 81 -17.19 4.03 5.71
CA LYS A 81 -18.43 3.74 6.46
C LYS A 81 -18.14 3.30 7.90
N PHE A 82 -17.08 2.53 8.09
CA PHE A 82 -16.63 2.07 9.41
C PHE A 82 -16.26 3.24 10.32
N LEU A 83 -15.67 4.31 9.77
CA LEU A 83 -15.35 5.53 10.52
C LEU A 83 -16.57 6.43 10.82
N GLY A 84 -17.79 5.97 10.51
CA GLY A 84 -19.01 6.73 10.77
C GLY A 84 -19.21 7.95 9.87
N LEU A 85 -18.49 8.05 8.74
CA LEU A 85 -18.69 9.13 7.78
C LEU A 85 -20.10 9.03 7.16
N ASN A 86 -20.86 10.13 7.25
CA ASN A 86 -22.26 10.18 6.87
C ASN A 86 -22.54 11.37 5.95
N LYS A 87 -23.35 11.17 4.91
CA LYS A 87 -23.67 12.21 3.93
C LYS A 87 -24.48 13.38 4.49
N ARG A 88 -25.17 13.20 5.62
CA ARG A 88 -26.11 14.17 6.20
C ARG A 88 -25.55 14.92 7.41
N ALA A 89 -24.58 14.35 8.11
CA ALA A 89 -23.97 14.96 9.31
C ALA A 89 -22.53 14.46 9.53
N GLY A 90 -21.77 15.15 10.38
CA GLY A 90 -20.40 14.75 10.73
C GLY A 90 -19.34 15.35 9.80
N ALA A 91 -18.20 14.67 9.69
CA ALA A 91 -17.00 15.22 9.06
C ALA A 91 -17.15 15.50 7.55
N TRP A 92 -17.97 14.73 6.84
CA TRP A 92 -18.23 14.95 5.41
C TRP A 92 -18.93 16.27 5.12
N PRO A 93 -20.12 16.58 5.68
CA PRO A 93 -20.72 17.91 5.49
C PRO A 93 -19.86 19.05 6.05
N ALA A 94 -19.20 18.85 7.20
CA ALA A 94 -18.38 19.88 7.84
C ALA A 94 -17.14 20.24 7.01
N GLY A 95 -16.44 19.23 6.47
CA GLY A 95 -15.30 19.39 5.58
C GLY A 95 -15.69 19.50 4.11
N LYS A 96 -16.99 19.69 3.80
CA LYS A 96 -17.53 19.74 2.44
C LYS A 96 -17.04 18.60 1.54
N PHE A 97 -16.87 17.40 2.10
CA PHE A 97 -16.37 16.22 1.38
C PHE A 97 -14.97 16.39 0.75
N GLY A 98 -14.18 17.36 1.23
CA GLY A 98 -12.85 17.71 0.72
C GLY A 98 -12.86 18.70 -0.45
N ASP A 99 -13.97 19.40 -0.67
CA ASP A 99 -14.14 20.37 -1.77
C ASP A 99 -12.94 21.29 -1.95
N ASP A 100 -12.40 21.30 -3.18
CA ASP A 100 -11.21 22.04 -3.63
C ASP A 100 -9.90 21.82 -2.84
N GLY A 101 -9.85 20.85 -1.93
CA GLY A 101 -8.61 20.33 -1.37
C GLY A 101 -7.84 19.50 -2.40
N ILE A 102 -6.52 19.61 -2.41
CA ILE A 102 -5.63 18.92 -3.35
C ILE A 102 -4.74 17.95 -2.57
N ILE A 103 -4.91 16.66 -2.84
CA ILE A 103 -4.11 15.58 -2.25
C ILE A 103 -3.01 15.20 -3.24
N GLY A 104 -1.76 15.48 -2.88
CA GLY A 104 -0.57 14.99 -3.57
C GLY A 104 -0.24 13.58 -3.10
N VAL A 105 -0.33 12.60 -3.99
CA VAL A 105 -0.04 11.19 -3.71
C VAL A 105 1.32 10.85 -4.33
N LEU A 106 2.27 10.38 -3.51
CA LEU A 106 3.57 9.92 -3.99
C LEU A 106 3.61 8.39 -3.92
N ASP A 107 3.61 7.73 -5.08
CA ASP A 107 3.31 6.28 -5.16
C ASP A 107 3.79 5.65 -6.52
N THR A 108 3.26 4.49 -6.92
CA THR A 108 3.54 3.76 -8.17
C THR A 108 2.88 4.34 -9.42
N GLY A 109 2.22 5.48 -9.30
CA GLY A 109 1.48 6.11 -10.39
C GLY A 109 -0.03 5.94 -10.26
N ILE A 110 -0.76 6.27 -11.32
CA ILE A 110 -2.23 6.19 -11.32
C ILE A 110 -2.78 5.56 -12.60
N TRP A 111 -3.87 4.81 -12.49
CA TRP A 111 -4.66 4.30 -13.60
C TRP A 111 -5.84 5.25 -13.90
N PRO A 112 -5.67 6.24 -14.80
CA PRO A 112 -6.61 7.36 -14.95
C PRO A 112 -8.00 6.94 -15.42
N GLU A 113 -8.13 5.81 -16.14
CA GLU A 113 -9.41 5.31 -16.66
C GLU A 113 -10.30 4.68 -15.60
N SER A 114 -9.83 4.51 -14.36
CA SER A 114 -10.68 4.01 -13.28
C SER A 114 -11.87 4.95 -13.05
N GLU A 115 -13.07 4.40 -12.90
CA GLU A 115 -14.27 5.19 -12.58
C GLU A 115 -14.13 6.00 -11.28
N SER A 116 -13.21 5.58 -10.42
CA SER A 116 -12.83 6.25 -9.17
C SER A 116 -12.20 7.63 -9.41
N PHE A 117 -11.70 7.89 -10.61
CA PHE A 117 -11.12 9.18 -11.02
C PHE A 117 -12.02 9.95 -11.99
N ASN A 118 -13.31 9.59 -12.06
CA ASN A 118 -14.31 10.33 -12.82
C ASN A 118 -14.62 11.69 -12.16
N ASP A 119 -14.88 12.70 -12.99
CA ASP A 119 -15.00 14.11 -12.60
C ASP A 119 -16.36 14.75 -12.94
N LYS A 120 -17.36 13.95 -13.34
CA LYS A 120 -18.70 14.40 -13.80
C LYS A 120 -19.33 15.48 -12.91
N ASN A 121 -19.18 15.39 -11.60
CA ASN A 121 -19.79 16.29 -10.62
C ASN A 121 -18.82 17.26 -9.95
N MET A 122 -17.62 17.46 -10.52
CA MET A 122 -16.62 18.35 -9.95
C MET A 122 -16.62 19.74 -10.60
N PRO A 123 -16.39 20.81 -9.83
CA PRO A 123 -16.18 22.14 -10.37
C PRO A 123 -14.88 22.22 -11.18
N PRO A 124 -14.64 23.32 -11.93
CA PRO A 124 -13.35 23.55 -12.59
C PRO A 124 -12.16 23.42 -11.63
N VAL A 125 -10.97 23.13 -12.16
CA VAL A 125 -9.74 23.01 -11.37
C VAL A 125 -9.44 24.36 -10.68
N PRO A 126 -9.04 24.38 -9.39
CA PRO A 126 -8.73 25.61 -8.68
C PRO A 126 -7.65 26.44 -9.37
N GLN A 127 -7.84 27.76 -9.50
CA GLN A 127 -6.87 28.66 -10.17
C GLN A 127 -5.49 28.70 -9.49
N ARG A 128 -5.41 28.31 -8.22
CA ARG A 128 -4.14 28.23 -7.47
C ARG A 128 -3.27 27.03 -7.88
N TRP A 129 -3.85 26.03 -8.56
CA TRP A 129 -3.13 24.83 -8.99
C TRP A 129 -2.09 25.18 -10.06
N ARG A 130 -0.86 24.69 -9.87
CA ARG A 130 0.26 24.97 -10.78
C ARG A 130 0.85 23.73 -11.44
N GLY A 131 0.41 22.54 -11.02
CA GLY A 131 0.90 21.29 -11.57
C GLY A 131 0.44 21.03 -13.01
N ILE A 132 1.08 20.05 -13.63
CA ILE A 132 0.86 19.67 -15.02
C ILE A 132 0.45 18.20 -15.15
N CYS A 133 -0.08 17.85 -16.32
CA CYS A 133 -0.25 16.46 -16.73
C CYS A 133 0.91 16.08 -17.64
N GLU A 134 1.89 15.35 -17.12
CA GLU A 134 3.08 14.93 -17.86
C GLU A 134 2.76 13.79 -18.82
N THR A 135 3.21 13.90 -20.07
CA THR A 135 3.05 12.83 -21.07
C THR A 135 4.15 11.78 -20.94
N GLY A 136 3.84 10.52 -21.26
CA GLY A 136 4.81 9.43 -21.33
C GLY A 136 4.22 8.17 -21.98
N THR A 137 4.87 7.03 -21.75
CA THR A 137 4.37 5.72 -22.19
C THR A 137 2.93 5.49 -21.73
N GLU A 138 2.03 5.29 -22.70
CA GLU A 138 0.58 5.09 -22.49
C GLU A 138 -0.10 6.18 -21.63
N PHE A 139 0.48 7.37 -21.51
CA PHE A 139 -0.10 8.45 -20.70
C PHE A 139 0.00 9.79 -21.43
N ASN A 140 -1.12 10.48 -21.58
CA ASN A 140 -1.25 11.72 -22.33
C ASN A 140 -1.89 12.82 -21.47
N THR A 141 -1.85 14.07 -21.95
CA THR A 141 -2.39 15.22 -21.20
C THR A 141 -3.90 15.15 -20.96
N SER A 142 -4.65 14.43 -21.80
CA SER A 142 -6.11 14.24 -21.66
C SER A 142 -6.50 13.18 -20.65
N ASP A 143 -5.54 12.44 -20.09
CA ASP A 143 -5.77 11.50 -19.00
C ASP A 143 -6.00 12.22 -17.65
N CYS A 144 -5.53 13.48 -17.54
CA CYS A 144 -5.94 14.36 -16.44
C CYS A 144 -7.29 15.02 -16.74
N ASN A 145 -8.06 15.22 -15.69
CA ASN A 145 -9.40 15.80 -15.74
C ASN A 145 -9.63 16.67 -14.49
N LYS A 146 -10.88 17.00 -14.14
CA LYS A 146 -11.13 17.82 -12.94
C LYS A 146 -10.92 17.03 -11.63
N LYS A 147 -10.82 15.70 -11.66
CA LYS A 147 -10.54 14.84 -10.50
C LYS A 147 -9.05 14.58 -10.31
N LEU A 148 -8.41 14.01 -11.33
CA LEU A 148 -6.96 13.86 -11.45
C LEU A 148 -6.43 15.11 -12.14
N ILE A 149 -5.98 16.10 -11.37
CA ILE A 149 -5.68 17.45 -11.90
C ILE A 149 -4.22 17.61 -12.34
N GLY A 150 -3.35 16.67 -11.97
CA GLY A 150 -1.99 16.58 -12.46
C GLY A 150 -1.37 15.23 -12.14
N ALA A 151 -0.39 14.86 -12.95
CA ALA A 151 0.28 13.57 -12.87
C ALA A 151 1.70 13.73 -13.42
N ARG A 152 2.70 13.35 -12.64
CA ARG A 152 4.12 13.47 -12.97
C ARG A 152 4.90 12.24 -12.55
N LYS A 153 6.08 12.04 -13.13
CA LYS A 153 7.00 10.96 -12.77
C LYS A 153 8.39 11.49 -12.42
N PHE A 154 9.07 10.79 -11.52
CA PHE A 154 10.44 11.08 -11.11
C PHE A 154 11.18 9.75 -11.03
N SER A 155 12.10 9.53 -11.97
CA SER A 155 12.75 8.23 -12.14
C SER A 155 14.25 8.32 -12.43
N GLN A 156 14.85 9.52 -12.37
CA GLN A 156 16.27 9.71 -12.70
C GLN A 156 17.15 9.03 -11.66
N GLY A 157 16.76 9.02 -10.38
CA GLY A 157 17.49 8.29 -9.33
C GLY A 157 17.49 6.79 -9.61
N MET A 158 16.31 6.24 -9.90
CA MET A 158 16.14 4.83 -10.28
C MET A 158 16.92 4.44 -11.53
N LYS A 159 16.83 5.23 -12.61
CA LYS A 159 17.59 5.00 -13.86
C LYS A 159 19.11 4.97 -13.63
N GLN A 160 19.57 5.77 -12.68
CA GLN A 160 20.99 5.94 -12.42
C GLN A 160 21.62 4.78 -11.64
N VAL A 161 20.85 4.06 -10.83
CA VAL A 161 21.32 2.85 -10.12
C VAL A 161 21.36 1.61 -11.03
N GLY A 162 21.24 1.79 -12.36
CA GLY A 162 21.34 0.72 -13.36
C GLY A 162 20.00 0.09 -13.75
N LEU A 163 18.90 0.56 -13.16
CA LEU A 163 17.56 0.03 -13.39
C LEU A 163 16.87 0.83 -14.49
N ASN A 164 16.98 0.36 -15.73
CA ASN A 164 16.10 0.84 -16.78
C ASN A 164 14.67 0.45 -16.39
N ILE A 165 13.78 1.45 -16.27
CA ILE A 165 12.35 1.21 -16.02
C ILE A 165 11.86 0.16 -17.01
N SER A 166 11.34 -0.94 -16.49
CA SER A 166 10.90 -2.05 -17.32
C SER A 166 9.88 -1.53 -18.34
N SER A 167 10.09 -1.90 -19.60
CA SER A 167 9.10 -1.61 -20.66
C SER A 167 7.98 -2.64 -20.73
N THR A 168 8.13 -3.75 -20.01
CA THR A 168 7.18 -4.87 -19.95
C THR A 168 6.43 -4.94 -18.61
N ASP A 169 7.11 -4.52 -17.54
CA ASP A 169 6.66 -4.66 -16.16
C ASP A 169 6.49 -3.31 -15.45
N ASP A 170 6.60 -2.21 -16.19
CA ASP A 170 6.29 -0.87 -15.73
C ASP A 170 6.05 0.13 -16.90
N TYR A 171 5.75 1.38 -16.56
CA TYR A 171 5.63 2.50 -17.49
C TYR A 171 6.56 3.64 -17.09
N ASP A 172 7.39 4.08 -18.04
CA ASP A 172 8.09 5.37 -17.94
C ASP A 172 7.11 6.54 -18.22
N SER A 173 6.09 6.66 -17.38
CA SER A 173 5.06 7.70 -17.35
C SER A 173 4.41 7.74 -15.96
N PRO A 174 3.50 8.69 -15.68
CA PRO A 174 2.72 8.67 -14.44
C PRO A 174 1.72 7.50 -14.32
N ARG A 175 1.59 6.65 -15.36
CA ARG A 175 0.69 5.50 -15.35
C ARG A 175 1.12 4.46 -14.33
N ASP A 176 0.14 3.93 -13.61
CA ASP A 176 0.33 2.82 -12.69
C ASP A 176 0.38 1.49 -13.45
N TYR A 177 1.42 0.70 -13.20
CA TYR A 177 1.50 -0.69 -13.64
C TYR A 177 1.14 -1.66 -12.50
N MET A 178 1.49 -1.33 -11.26
CA MET A 178 1.33 -2.22 -10.12
C MET A 178 -0.12 -2.25 -9.61
N GLY A 179 -0.76 -1.08 -9.52
CA GLY A 179 -2.10 -0.90 -8.94
C GLY A 179 -2.11 -0.20 -7.58
N HIS A 180 -0.96 -0.11 -6.91
CA HIS A 180 -0.87 0.42 -5.56
C HIS A 180 -1.19 1.91 -5.48
N GLY A 181 -0.61 2.74 -6.34
CA GLY A 181 -0.90 4.18 -6.37
C GLY A 181 -2.33 4.51 -6.79
N SER A 182 -2.93 3.69 -7.66
CA SER A 182 -4.36 3.79 -8.00
C SER A 182 -5.24 3.46 -6.79
N HIS A 183 -4.86 2.43 -6.04
CA HIS A 183 -5.56 1.99 -4.85
C HIS A 183 -5.52 3.03 -3.74
N THR A 184 -4.34 3.55 -3.40
CA THR A 184 -4.16 4.61 -2.39
C THR A 184 -4.86 5.90 -2.78
N SER A 185 -4.80 6.29 -4.05
CA SER A 185 -5.48 7.48 -4.59
C SER A 185 -7.00 7.40 -4.48
N LEU A 186 -7.62 6.24 -4.78
CA LEU A 186 -9.06 6.06 -4.54
C LEU A 186 -9.37 6.20 -3.06
N THR A 187 -8.61 5.56 -2.19
CA THR A 187 -8.93 5.57 -0.76
C THR A 187 -8.84 6.97 -0.16
N ALA A 188 -7.84 7.75 -0.56
CA ALA A 188 -7.70 9.13 -0.12
C ALA A 188 -8.85 10.01 -0.64
N GLY A 189 -9.12 9.97 -1.95
CA GLY A 189 -10.01 10.95 -2.56
C GLY A 189 -10.93 10.42 -3.65
N GLY A 190 -10.94 9.16 -4.02
CA GLY A 190 -11.73 8.61 -5.14
C GLY A 190 -13.22 8.97 -5.14
N SER A 191 -13.74 9.22 -6.33
CA SER A 191 -15.16 9.42 -6.62
C SER A 191 -15.98 8.16 -6.31
N PRO A 192 -17.28 8.28 -5.95
CA PRO A 192 -18.11 7.12 -5.68
C PRO A 192 -18.32 6.22 -6.91
N VAL A 193 -17.98 4.94 -6.79
CA VAL A 193 -18.16 3.90 -7.81
C VAL A 193 -19.21 2.92 -7.34
N GLN A 194 -20.28 2.74 -8.13
CA GLN A 194 -21.36 1.81 -7.80
C GLN A 194 -21.00 0.38 -8.18
N HIS A 195 -21.57 -0.60 -7.48
CA HIS A 195 -21.38 -2.02 -7.79
C HIS A 195 -19.91 -2.46 -7.76
N ALA A 196 -19.10 -1.83 -6.91
CA ALA A 196 -17.74 -2.25 -6.67
C ALA A 196 -17.74 -3.51 -5.80
N ASP A 197 -16.92 -4.48 -6.18
CA ASP A 197 -16.73 -5.74 -5.47
C ASP A 197 -15.38 -6.36 -5.81
N TYR A 198 -14.90 -7.21 -4.91
CA TYR A 198 -13.75 -8.08 -5.12
C TYR A 198 -14.29 -9.49 -5.40
N PHE A 199 -14.37 -9.93 -6.66
CA PHE A 199 -14.89 -11.27 -7.03
C PHE A 199 -16.18 -11.71 -6.32
N GLY A 200 -17.10 -10.77 -6.09
CA GLY A 200 -18.36 -11.00 -5.38
C GLY A 200 -18.33 -10.72 -3.88
N TYR A 201 -17.16 -10.50 -3.27
CA TYR A 201 -17.01 -10.00 -1.90
C TYR A 201 -17.13 -8.48 -1.83
N ALA A 202 -17.45 -7.95 -0.65
CA ALA A 202 -17.52 -6.52 -0.35
C ALA A 202 -18.42 -5.68 -1.29
N LYS A 203 -19.43 -6.29 -1.93
CA LYS A 203 -20.35 -5.62 -2.84
C LYS A 203 -20.92 -4.33 -2.24
N GLY A 204 -20.74 -3.22 -2.95
CA GLY A 204 -21.28 -1.94 -2.51
C GLY A 204 -20.87 -0.77 -3.39
N THR A 205 -20.86 0.41 -2.77
CA THR A 205 -20.31 1.62 -3.37
C THR A 205 -18.91 1.86 -2.80
N ALA A 206 -17.87 1.81 -3.64
CA ALA A 206 -16.53 2.25 -3.26
C ALA A 206 -16.45 3.78 -3.31
N THR A 207 -15.78 4.41 -2.35
CA THR A 207 -15.60 5.87 -2.32
C THR A 207 -14.39 6.21 -1.45
N GLY A 208 -13.69 7.30 -1.79
CA GLY A 208 -12.60 7.81 -0.97
C GLY A 208 -13.07 8.52 0.29
N MET A 209 -12.11 8.86 1.15
CA MET A 209 -12.32 9.68 2.34
C MET A 209 -12.84 11.07 2.02
N ALA A 210 -12.27 11.68 0.98
CA ALA A 210 -12.59 13.02 0.52
C ALA A 210 -13.03 12.95 -0.95
N PRO A 211 -14.26 12.49 -1.26
CA PRO A 211 -14.67 12.21 -2.62
C PRO A 211 -14.74 13.45 -3.53
N LEU A 212 -14.77 14.67 -2.96
CA LEU A 212 -14.69 15.92 -3.72
C LEU A 212 -13.29 16.57 -3.73
N ALA A 213 -12.28 15.96 -3.10
CA ALA A 213 -10.90 16.41 -3.21
C ALA A 213 -10.34 16.13 -4.60
N ARG A 214 -9.34 16.90 -5.02
CA ARG A 214 -8.54 16.69 -6.22
C ARG A 214 -7.37 15.76 -5.91
N ILE A 215 -6.96 14.97 -6.88
CA ILE A 215 -5.78 14.11 -6.80
C ILE A 215 -4.69 14.68 -7.71
N ALA A 216 -3.46 14.75 -7.20
CA ALA A 216 -2.26 14.98 -7.96
C ALA A 216 -1.29 13.82 -7.73
N MET A 217 -0.93 13.10 -8.80
CA MET A 217 -0.06 11.93 -8.71
C MET A 217 1.41 12.29 -8.99
N TYR A 218 2.30 11.87 -8.12
CA TYR A 218 3.74 12.00 -8.25
C TYR A 218 4.34 10.59 -8.19
N LYS A 219 4.49 9.96 -9.35
CA LYS A 219 5.07 8.62 -9.43
C LYS A 219 6.55 8.68 -9.10
N VAL A 220 6.95 8.06 -7.99
CA VAL A 220 8.35 8.00 -7.53
C VAL A 220 8.82 6.55 -7.37
N ILE A 221 7.91 5.59 -7.54
CA ILE A 221 8.15 4.16 -7.30
C ILE A 221 8.01 3.41 -8.62
N PHE A 222 9.01 2.59 -8.93
CA PHE A 222 9.12 1.87 -10.19
C PHE A 222 9.56 0.42 -9.96
N TYR A 223 9.24 -0.45 -10.91
CA TYR A 223 9.74 -1.82 -10.89
C TYR A 223 11.27 -1.85 -11.04
N SER A 224 11.91 -2.59 -10.14
CA SER A 224 13.34 -2.81 -10.05
C SER A 224 13.64 -4.26 -10.42
N GLY A 225 14.19 -4.46 -11.62
CA GLY A 225 14.48 -5.79 -12.16
C GLY A 225 15.53 -6.60 -11.39
N ASP A 226 16.30 -5.96 -10.50
CA ASP A 226 17.35 -6.63 -9.70
C ASP A 226 16.85 -7.14 -8.33
N SER A 227 15.70 -6.64 -7.84
CA SER A 227 15.10 -7.01 -6.55
C SER A 227 13.83 -7.84 -6.69
N ASP A 228 13.41 -8.20 -7.91
CA ASP A 228 12.10 -8.80 -8.21
C ASP A 228 10.93 -8.02 -7.53
N GLY A 229 11.04 -6.69 -7.48
CA GLY A 229 10.15 -5.84 -6.67
C GLY A 229 10.02 -4.39 -7.14
N TYR A 230 9.25 -3.60 -6.37
CA TYR A 230 9.07 -2.16 -6.60
C TYR A 230 9.91 -1.37 -5.61
N ASP A 231 10.76 -0.50 -6.12
CA ASP A 231 11.71 0.29 -5.34
C ASP A 231 11.57 1.79 -5.64
N VAL A 232 12.11 2.61 -4.74
CA VAL A 232 12.13 4.06 -4.88
C VAL A 232 13.44 4.64 -4.40
N ALA A 233 14.05 5.50 -5.23
CA ALA A 233 15.20 6.29 -4.85
C ALA A 233 14.80 7.47 -3.94
N ALA A 234 15.61 7.76 -2.93
CA ALA A 234 15.46 8.94 -2.07
C ALA A 234 15.48 10.23 -2.91
N THR A 235 16.33 10.26 -3.93
CA THR A 235 16.41 11.35 -4.92
C THR A 235 15.06 11.60 -5.62
N ASP A 236 14.42 10.54 -6.11
CA ASP A 236 13.13 10.66 -6.82
C ASP A 236 12.01 11.04 -5.85
N THR A 237 12.02 10.52 -4.62
CA THR A 237 11.06 10.91 -3.56
C THR A 237 11.18 12.40 -3.24
N LEU A 238 12.39 12.91 -3.01
CA LEU A 238 12.61 14.32 -2.71
C LEU A 238 12.18 15.21 -3.88
N ALA A 239 12.44 14.81 -5.12
CA ALA A 239 11.99 15.53 -6.31
C ALA A 239 10.46 15.58 -6.41
N GLY A 240 9.79 14.46 -6.14
CA GLY A 240 8.33 14.38 -6.08
C GLY A 240 7.75 15.28 -4.98
N MET A 241 8.34 15.28 -3.78
CA MET A 241 7.92 16.16 -2.68
C MET A 241 8.17 17.63 -3.01
N ASP A 242 9.34 17.97 -3.58
CA ASP A 242 9.67 19.35 -3.99
C ASP A 242 8.63 19.89 -4.99
N GLN A 243 8.30 19.08 -5.98
CA GLN A 243 7.32 19.44 -6.99
C GLN A 243 5.92 19.56 -6.41
N ALA A 244 5.52 18.67 -5.51
CA ALA A 244 4.23 18.76 -4.84
C ALA A 244 4.09 20.05 -4.00
N ILE A 245 5.19 20.51 -3.36
CA ILE A 245 5.20 21.81 -2.67
C ILE A 245 4.99 22.96 -3.66
N GLU A 246 5.70 22.98 -4.79
CA GLU A 246 5.60 24.05 -5.79
C GLU A 246 4.23 24.07 -6.49
N ASP A 247 3.66 22.89 -6.75
CA ASP A 247 2.35 22.76 -7.40
C ASP A 247 1.20 23.24 -6.50
N GLY A 248 1.45 23.32 -5.18
CA GLY A 248 0.54 23.87 -4.19
C GLY A 248 -0.48 22.86 -3.65
N VAL A 249 -0.06 21.62 -3.42
CA VAL A 249 -0.90 20.61 -2.74
C VAL A 249 -1.19 21.02 -1.29
N ASP A 250 -2.33 20.61 -0.73
CA ASP A 250 -2.67 20.89 0.68
C ASP A 250 -2.22 19.77 1.61
N ILE A 251 -2.26 18.54 1.09
CA ILE A 251 -1.91 17.31 1.80
C ILE A 251 -0.97 16.49 0.93
N MET A 252 0.08 15.96 1.52
CA MET A 252 0.92 14.92 0.94
C MET A 252 0.66 13.58 1.60
N SER A 253 0.51 12.59 0.75
CA SER A 253 0.07 11.24 1.05
C SER A 253 1.16 10.28 0.60
N LEU A 254 2.02 9.87 1.53
CA LEU A 254 3.16 8.99 1.24
C LEU A 254 2.89 7.62 1.81
N SER A 255 2.57 6.73 0.90
CA SER A 255 2.49 5.31 1.18
C SER A 255 3.84 4.64 0.91
N LEU A 256 4.89 5.21 1.50
CA LEU A 256 6.23 4.64 1.42
C LEU A 256 7.09 4.96 2.64
N GLY A 257 8.20 4.24 2.82
CA GLY A 257 9.17 4.50 3.89
C GLY A 257 10.59 4.08 3.52
N PHE A 258 11.58 4.75 4.11
CA PHE A 258 13.01 4.40 4.04
C PHE A 258 13.48 3.87 5.39
N PHE A 259 14.61 3.18 5.42
CA PHE A 259 15.25 2.81 6.68
C PHE A 259 15.45 4.02 7.60
N GLU A 260 15.28 3.80 8.91
CA GLU A 260 15.39 4.86 9.91
C GLU A 260 16.84 5.37 10.05
N THR A 261 17.11 6.52 9.45
CA THR A 261 18.35 7.31 9.57
C THR A 261 18.08 8.55 10.44
N PRO A 262 19.11 9.26 10.96
CA PRO A 262 18.90 10.56 11.58
C PRO A 262 18.02 11.46 10.69
N PHE A 263 17.13 12.27 11.28
CA PHE A 263 16.11 13.01 10.49
C PHE A 263 16.66 13.96 9.41
N HIS A 264 17.91 14.39 9.54
CA HIS A 264 18.57 15.23 8.54
C HIS A 264 19.15 14.45 7.37
N GLU A 265 19.18 13.11 7.45
CA GLU A 265 19.59 12.17 6.40
C GLU A 265 18.39 11.44 5.76
N ASN A 266 17.23 11.45 6.43
CA ASN A 266 16.05 10.74 5.94
C ASN A 266 15.28 11.61 4.90
N PRO A 267 15.10 11.14 3.65
CA PRO A 267 14.52 11.96 2.58
C PRO A 267 13.08 12.39 2.86
N ILE A 268 12.26 11.51 3.42
CA ILE A 268 10.87 11.83 3.79
C ILE A 268 10.85 12.84 4.93
N ALA A 269 11.71 12.69 5.94
CA ALA A 269 11.78 13.64 7.05
C ALA A 269 12.17 15.05 6.58
N ILE A 270 13.18 15.17 5.70
CA ILE A 270 13.61 16.44 5.09
C ILE A 270 12.46 17.05 4.27
N GLY A 271 11.89 16.26 3.35
CA GLY A 271 10.70 16.58 2.56
C GLY A 271 9.55 17.13 3.38
N ALA A 272 9.18 16.39 4.41
CA ALA A 272 8.05 16.71 5.25
C ALA A 272 8.28 17.96 6.10
N PHE A 273 9.50 18.20 6.57
CA PHE A 273 9.82 19.41 7.30
C PHE A 273 9.66 20.66 6.42
N ALA A 274 10.04 20.56 5.15
CA ALA A 274 9.86 21.62 4.18
C ALA A 274 8.39 21.86 3.83
N ALA A 275 7.63 20.80 3.59
CA ALA A 275 6.19 20.85 3.39
C ALA A 275 5.47 21.51 4.58
N LEU A 276 5.83 21.12 5.82
CA LEU A 276 5.30 21.71 7.05
C LEU A 276 5.53 23.23 7.11
N LYS A 277 6.73 23.71 6.75
CA LYS A 277 7.05 25.15 6.70
C LYS A 277 6.18 25.93 5.70
N LYS A 278 5.55 25.24 4.75
CA LYS A 278 4.61 25.80 3.76
C LYS A 278 3.15 25.57 4.13
N GLY A 279 2.87 25.01 5.31
CA GLY A 279 1.52 24.71 5.77
C GLY A 279 0.90 23.46 5.12
N ILE A 280 1.71 22.64 4.45
CA ILE A 280 1.29 21.40 3.81
C ILE A 280 1.35 20.27 4.83
N PHE A 281 0.25 19.56 4.98
CA PHE A 281 0.15 18.44 5.91
C PHE A 281 0.70 17.16 5.29
N VAL A 282 1.56 16.43 6.00
CA VAL A 282 2.18 15.20 5.47
C VAL A 282 1.79 14.00 6.30
N THR A 283 1.22 12.99 5.65
CA THR A 283 0.93 11.69 6.25
C THR A 283 1.76 10.60 5.60
N CYS A 284 2.35 9.76 6.46
CA CYS A 284 3.21 8.66 6.07
C CYS A 284 2.82 7.37 6.79
N SER A 285 3.27 6.25 6.23
CA SER A 285 3.04 4.89 6.76
C SER A 285 3.98 4.43 7.83
N ALA A 286 3.45 3.75 8.85
CA ALA A 286 4.25 3.23 9.94
C ALA A 286 5.17 2.10 9.46
N GLY A 287 4.86 1.41 8.37
CA GLY A 287 5.54 0.20 7.95
C GLY A 287 4.75 -1.07 8.28
N ASN A 288 5.20 -2.18 7.70
CA ASN A 288 4.54 -3.50 7.79
C ASN A 288 5.44 -4.59 8.38
N SER A 289 6.47 -4.18 9.10
CA SER A 289 7.43 -5.09 9.72
C SER A 289 7.07 -5.41 11.17
N GLY A 290 5.80 -5.22 11.56
CA GLY A 290 5.27 -5.67 12.85
C GLY A 290 5.36 -7.20 13.01
N PRO A 291 4.99 -7.74 14.18
CA PRO A 291 4.33 -7.08 15.31
C PRO A 291 5.30 -6.57 16.38
N HIS A 292 6.60 -6.85 16.23
CA HIS A 292 7.60 -6.52 17.25
C HIS A 292 7.82 -5.02 17.37
N GLY A 293 8.28 -4.55 18.55
CA GLY A 293 8.63 -3.15 18.78
C GLY A 293 9.81 -2.69 17.92
N TYR A 294 9.94 -1.38 17.72
CA TYR A 294 11.04 -0.75 16.93
C TYR A 294 11.10 -1.17 15.46
N THR A 295 9.93 -1.48 14.89
CA THR A 295 9.74 -1.89 13.50
C THR A 295 9.16 -0.79 12.64
N MET A 296 8.78 0.33 13.25
CA MET A 296 8.20 1.46 12.53
C MET A 296 9.21 2.25 11.71
N LEU A 297 8.71 2.84 10.63
CA LEU A 297 9.36 3.80 9.76
C LEU A 297 8.56 5.11 9.79
N ASN A 298 9.18 6.21 9.37
CA ASN A 298 8.59 7.55 9.34
C ASN A 298 8.33 8.13 10.75
N GLY A 299 9.33 8.03 11.64
CA GLY A 299 9.25 8.45 13.04
C GLY A 299 9.33 9.96 13.33
N ALA A 300 9.55 10.81 12.32
CA ALA A 300 9.80 12.23 12.54
C ALA A 300 8.63 12.95 13.25
N PRO A 301 8.87 13.84 14.23
CA PRO A 301 7.81 14.49 15.00
C PRO A 301 6.84 15.36 14.18
N TRP A 302 7.25 15.82 13.00
CA TRP A 302 6.43 16.62 12.08
C TRP A 302 5.66 15.79 11.05
N LEU A 303 5.85 14.47 11.03
CA LEU A 303 5.06 13.55 10.22
C LEU A 303 3.82 13.10 11.00
N THR A 304 2.73 12.83 10.29
CA THR A 304 1.61 12.04 10.86
C THR A 304 1.69 10.60 10.36
N THR A 305 2.11 9.72 11.25
CA THR A 305 2.41 8.31 11.03
C THR A 305 1.21 7.48 11.48
N ILE A 306 0.53 6.82 10.56
CA ILE A 306 -0.67 5.99 10.84
C ILE A 306 -0.26 4.51 10.97
N GLY A 307 -0.87 3.79 11.90
CA GLY A 307 -0.83 2.34 11.97
C GLY A 307 -2.05 1.71 11.29
N ALA A 308 -1.92 0.46 10.87
CA ALA A 308 -2.98 -0.30 10.20
C ALA A 308 -3.86 -1.05 11.22
N GLY A 309 -5.17 -0.92 11.10
CA GLY A 309 -6.17 -1.60 11.91
C GLY A 309 -7.20 -2.39 11.10
N THR A 310 -7.80 -3.41 11.68
CA THR A 310 -8.89 -4.15 11.04
C THR A 310 -10.20 -3.34 11.03
N ILE A 311 -11.10 -3.73 10.13
CA ILE A 311 -12.51 -3.29 10.13
C ILE A 311 -13.40 -4.45 10.58
N GLU A 312 -14.69 -4.15 10.78
CA GLU A 312 -15.73 -5.13 11.14
C GLU A 312 -16.14 -6.05 9.98
N ARG A 313 -15.50 -5.90 8.81
CA ARG A 313 -15.69 -6.75 7.63
C ARG A 313 -14.65 -7.86 7.60
N GLN A 314 -15.10 -9.07 7.31
CA GLN A 314 -14.25 -10.22 7.06
C GLN A 314 -14.74 -10.96 5.80
N PHE A 315 -13.80 -11.45 5.00
CA PHE A 315 -14.10 -12.35 3.89
C PHE A 315 -14.04 -13.78 4.37
N GLY A 316 -15.03 -14.58 3.99
CA GLY A 316 -15.19 -15.90 4.56
C GLY A 316 -15.76 -16.92 3.61
N ALA A 317 -15.74 -18.15 4.10
CA ALA A 317 -16.39 -19.29 3.50
C ALA A 317 -17.09 -20.11 4.59
N GLU A 318 -18.18 -20.78 4.22
CA GLU A 318 -18.93 -21.68 5.09
C GLU A 318 -18.57 -23.13 4.76
N VAL A 319 -18.09 -23.87 5.76
CA VAL A 319 -17.87 -25.31 5.69
C VAL A 319 -19.04 -26.01 6.36
N THR A 320 -19.78 -26.79 5.60
CA THR A 320 -20.87 -27.64 6.09
C THR A 320 -20.39 -29.09 6.11
N LEU A 321 -20.46 -29.74 7.27
CA LEU A 321 -20.09 -31.14 7.41
C LEU A 321 -21.09 -32.04 6.65
N GLY A 322 -20.68 -33.23 6.23
CA GLY A 322 -21.48 -34.12 5.37
C GLY A 322 -22.81 -34.58 5.98
N ASN A 323 -22.95 -34.51 7.30
CA ASN A 323 -24.22 -34.76 7.99
C ASN A 323 -25.19 -33.56 7.97
N GLY A 324 -24.75 -32.40 7.48
CA GLY A 324 -25.51 -31.16 7.39
C GLY A 324 -25.85 -30.49 8.72
N SER A 325 -25.41 -31.04 9.86
CA SER A 325 -25.84 -30.57 11.19
C SER A 325 -24.94 -29.48 11.77
N ILE A 326 -23.71 -29.36 11.27
CA ILE A 326 -22.73 -28.37 11.73
C ILE A 326 -22.24 -27.56 10.54
N ILE A 327 -22.29 -26.23 10.71
CA ILE A 327 -21.74 -25.25 9.78
C ILE A 327 -20.68 -24.47 10.55
N VAL A 328 -19.48 -24.42 9.99
CA VAL A 328 -18.35 -23.63 10.48
C VAL A 328 -18.10 -22.49 9.51
N THR A 329 -17.89 -21.29 10.03
CA THR A 329 -17.52 -20.14 9.23
C THR A 329 -16.02 -19.90 9.38
N GLY A 330 -15.29 -19.97 8.27
CA GLY A 330 -13.86 -19.65 8.20
C GLY A 330 -13.59 -18.40 7.38
N THR A 331 -12.33 -17.99 7.36
CA THR A 331 -11.79 -16.91 6.55
C THR A 331 -11.36 -17.44 5.18
N SER A 332 -11.70 -16.73 4.11
CA SER A 332 -11.24 -17.04 2.76
C SER A 332 -11.35 -15.82 1.87
N ILE A 333 -10.39 -15.65 0.97
CA ILE A 333 -10.41 -14.64 -0.11
C ILE A 333 -10.33 -15.29 -1.49
N TYR A 334 -10.69 -16.58 -1.60
CA TYR A 334 -10.70 -17.31 -2.86
C TYR A 334 -11.53 -16.56 -3.92
N PRO A 335 -10.97 -16.24 -5.10
CA PRO A 335 -11.52 -15.25 -6.04
C PRO A 335 -12.69 -15.76 -6.88
N GLU A 336 -13.45 -16.74 -6.38
CA GLU A 336 -14.66 -17.21 -7.02
C GLU A 336 -15.80 -17.39 -6.01
N ASN A 337 -17.01 -17.03 -6.44
CA ASN A 337 -18.23 -17.38 -5.75
C ASN A 337 -18.61 -18.84 -6.07
N LEU A 338 -17.90 -19.75 -5.42
CA LEU A 338 -17.96 -21.18 -5.68
C LEU A 338 -18.74 -21.92 -4.58
N PHE A 339 -19.53 -22.92 -4.97
CA PHE A 339 -20.13 -23.89 -4.05
C PHE A 339 -19.68 -25.30 -4.43
N ILE A 340 -18.87 -25.91 -3.57
CA ILE A 340 -18.41 -27.29 -3.72
C ILE A 340 -19.21 -28.15 -2.76
N SER A 341 -19.81 -29.24 -3.26
CA SER A 341 -20.77 -30.04 -2.48
C SER A 341 -20.30 -31.47 -2.30
N ARG A 342 -20.36 -31.96 -1.05
CA ARG A 342 -20.14 -33.36 -0.64
C ARG A 342 -18.85 -33.98 -1.16
N VAL A 343 -17.75 -33.26 -1.06
CA VAL A 343 -16.42 -33.77 -1.44
C VAL A 343 -15.80 -34.51 -0.25
N PRO A 344 -15.16 -35.68 -0.45
CA PRO A 344 -14.48 -36.40 0.62
C PRO A 344 -13.36 -35.58 1.25
N VAL A 345 -13.11 -35.81 2.54
CA VAL A 345 -12.01 -35.16 3.26
C VAL A 345 -10.85 -36.14 3.42
N TYR A 346 -9.64 -35.68 3.17
CA TYR A 346 -8.40 -36.35 3.55
C TYR A 346 -7.85 -35.73 4.84
N PHE A 347 -7.43 -36.58 5.77
CA PHE A 347 -6.72 -36.21 6.99
C PHE A 347 -5.68 -37.30 7.25
N GLY A 348 -4.42 -36.90 7.45
CA GLY A 348 -3.25 -37.76 7.63
C GLY A 348 -3.19 -38.54 8.95
N LEU A 349 -4.31 -39.10 9.39
CA LEU A 349 -4.49 -39.66 10.72
C LEU A 349 -3.38 -40.68 11.08
N GLY A 350 -2.65 -40.40 12.17
CA GLY A 350 -1.60 -41.28 12.66
C GLY A 350 -0.19 -40.97 12.13
N ASN A 351 -0.06 -40.03 11.20
CA ASN A 351 1.22 -39.45 10.80
C ASN A 351 1.19 -37.94 11.04
N ARG A 352 1.93 -37.46 12.05
CA ARG A 352 1.87 -36.06 12.46
C ARG A 352 2.17 -35.08 11.32
N SER A 353 3.14 -35.39 10.46
CA SER A 353 3.48 -34.53 9.33
C SER A 353 2.37 -34.45 8.29
N GLU A 354 1.65 -35.54 8.05
CA GLU A 354 0.47 -35.53 7.16
C GLU A 354 -0.75 -34.86 7.83
N GLU A 355 -0.91 -34.97 9.15
CA GLU A 355 -2.01 -34.32 9.89
C GLU A 355 -1.95 -32.79 9.80
N VAL A 356 -0.73 -32.23 9.78
CA VAL A 356 -0.50 -30.77 9.72
C VAL A 356 -0.22 -30.29 8.30
N CYS A 357 -0.21 -31.20 7.32
CA CYS A 357 0.13 -30.91 5.92
C CYS A 357 1.52 -30.29 5.76
N ASP A 358 2.53 -30.86 6.43
CA ASP A 358 3.92 -30.44 6.31
C ASP A 358 4.37 -30.44 4.84
N TRP A 359 5.35 -29.58 4.54
CA TRP A 359 5.95 -29.53 3.22
C TRP A 359 6.45 -30.91 2.78
N ASN A 360 6.05 -31.32 1.58
CA ASN A 360 6.36 -32.63 0.99
C ASN A 360 5.96 -33.87 1.83
N SER A 361 4.88 -33.78 2.62
CA SER A 361 4.42 -34.88 3.47
C SER A 361 3.29 -35.72 2.86
N LEU A 362 2.58 -35.23 1.83
CA LEU A 362 1.33 -35.82 1.34
C LEU A 362 1.54 -36.62 0.05
N ASP A 363 0.90 -37.78 -0.10
CA ASP A 363 0.90 -38.49 -1.40
C ASP A 363 -0.18 -37.88 -2.33
N PRO A 364 0.18 -37.38 -3.53
CA PRO A 364 -0.79 -36.87 -4.52
C PRO A 364 -1.97 -37.82 -4.79
N LYS A 365 -1.74 -39.14 -4.73
CA LYS A 365 -2.79 -40.15 -4.97
C LYS A 365 -3.82 -40.19 -3.86
N ASP A 366 -3.42 -39.90 -2.64
CA ASP A 366 -4.30 -39.95 -1.47
C ASP A 366 -5.16 -38.69 -1.37
N VAL A 367 -4.68 -37.56 -1.89
CA VAL A 367 -5.35 -36.26 -1.81
C VAL A 367 -6.18 -35.91 -3.04
N ALA A 368 -5.92 -36.58 -4.18
CA ALA A 368 -6.60 -36.30 -5.45
C ALA A 368 -8.13 -36.36 -5.32
N GLY A 369 -8.80 -35.26 -5.72
CA GLY A 369 -10.26 -35.13 -5.70
C GLY A 369 -10.88 -34.96 -4.29
N LYS A 370 -10.07 -34.65 -3.27
CA LYS A 370 -10.52 -34.49 -1.87
C LYS A 370 -10.25 -33.09 -1.35
N PHE A 371 -10.95 -32.70 -0.29
CA PHE A 371 -10.55 -31.57 0.55
C PHE A 371 -9.50 -32.03 1.56
N LEU A 372 -8.41 -31.28 1.68
CA LEU A 372 -7.43 -31.48 2.73
C LEU A 372 -7.95 -30.87 4.03
N PHE A 373 -7.76 -31.55 5.16
CA PHE A 373 -7.87 -30.95 6.48
C PHE A 373 -6.49 -30.93 7.14
N CYS A 374 -5.96 -29.74 7.39
CA CYS A 374 -4.65 -29.52 7.99
C CYS A 374 -4.85 -28.99 9.42
N ASP A 375 -4.38 -29.75 10.39
CA ASP A 375 -4.50 -29.46 11.82
C ASP A 375 -3.43 -28.46 12.29
N TYR A 376 -3.71 -27.75 13.38
CA TYR A 376 -2.76 -26.79 13.96
C TYR A 376 -1.68 -27.52 14.78
N ASP A 377 -0.42 -27.12 14.65
CA ASP A 377 0.68 -27.67 15.45
C ASP A 377 1.06 -26.90 16.71
N GLY A 378 0.59 -25.66 16.85
CA GLY A 378 0.93 -24.81 17.99
C GLY A 378 2.31 -24.15 17.92
N GLU A 379 3.07 -24.38 16.84
CA GLU A 379 4.42 -23.84 16.64
C GLU A 379 4.49 -22.84 15.49
N SER A 380 3.76 -23.06 14.39
CA SER A 380 3.84 -22.19 13.20
C SER A 380 2.55 -22.18 12.37
N SER A 381 2.42 -21.23 11.44
CA SER A 381 1.31 -21.24 10.48
C SER A 381 1.60 -22.23 9.35
N GLN A 382 0.89 -23.36 9.36
CA GLN A 382 1.01 -24.40 8.31
C GLN A 382 0.58 -23.84 6.96
N PHE A 383 -0.48 -23.02 6.95
CA PHE A 383 -0.92 -22.31 5.75
C PHE A 383 0.21 -21.43 5.19
N ARG A 384 0.90 -20.68 6.05
CA ARG A 384 2.02 -19.83 5.64
C ARG A 384 3.17 -20.66 5.09
N GLN A 385 3.59 -21.73 5.78
CA GLN A 385 4.67 -22.60 5.31
C GLN A 385 4.37 -23.25 3.95
N MET A 386 3.14 -23.74 3.75
CA MET A 386 2.71 -24.30 2.47
C MET A 386 2.64 -23.25 1.35
N SER A 387 2.48 -21.97 1.71
CA SER A 387 2.37 -20.87 0.77
C SER A 387 3.70 -20.15 0.44
N GLU A 388 4.68 -20.19 1.36
CA GLU A 388 5.98 -19.51 1.25
C GLU A 388 7.08 -20.36 0.57
N ASN A 389 7.04 -21.70 0.69
CA ASN A 389 8.12 -22.61 0.26
C ASN A 389 8.17 -22.94 -1.25
N ASP A 390 7.97 -21.93 -2.10
CA ASP A 390 7.84 -22.04 -3.56
C ASP A 390 6.53 -22.67 -4.06
N ARG A 391 6.02 -22.07 -5.14
CA ARG A 391 4.82 -22.48 -5.88
C ARG A 391 4.71 -24.00 -6.03
N TYR A 392 3.60 -24.55 -5.55
CA TYR A 392 3.21 -25.96 -5.59
C TYR A 392 4.11 -26.84 -4.72
N GLY A 393 3.65 -27.18 -3.51
CA GLY A 393 3.98 -28.50 -3.00
C GLY A 393 3.46 -29.51 -4.04
N PRO A 394 4.31 -30.31 -4.73
CA PRO A 394 3.87 -31.31 -5.72
C PRO A 394 2.82 -32.28 -5.14
N ASP A 395 2.76 -32.33 -3.82
CA ASP A 395 2.03 -33.24 -2.95
C ASP A 395 0.55 -32.85 -2.74
N ILE A 396 0.14 -31.62 -3.05
CA ILE A 396 -1.28 -31.21 -3.06
C ILE A 396 -1.86 -31.10 -4.47
N ALA A 397 -1.06 -31.43 -5.49
CA ALA A 397 -1.52 -31.47 -6.87
C ALA A 397 -2.70 -32.46 -7.00
N GLY A 398 -3.84 -31.95 -7.47
CA GLY A 398 -5.07 -32.73 -7.65
C GLY A 398 -6.04 -32.69 -6.48
N ALA A 399 -5.69 -32.09 -5.33
CA ALA A 399 -6.66 -31.79 -4.28
C ALA A 399 -7.74 -30.82 -4.79
N THR A 400 -8.97 -30.96 -4.29
CA THR A 400 -10.10 -30.08 -4.64
C THR A 400 -10.06 -28.76 -3.88
N GLY A 401 -9.46 -28.75 -2.69
CA GLY A 401 -9.41 -27.60 -1.80
C GLY A 401 -8.75 -27.94 -0.47
N GLY A 402 -8.60 -26.95 0.41
CA GLY A 402 -7.98 -27.12 1.73
C GLY A 402 -8.75 -26.42 2.84
N ILE A 403 -8.78 -27.06 4.01
CA ILE A 403 -9.33 -26.53 5.25
C ILE A 403 -8.19 -26.51 6.28
N PHE A 404 -7.78 -25.32 6.69
CA PHE A 404 -6.68 -25.13 7.63
C PHE A 404 -7.24 -24.70 8.98
N SER A 405 -6.89 -25.43 10.03
CA SER A 405 -7.25 -25.09 11.40
C SER A 405 -6.19 -24.15 11.98
N GLU A 406 -6.50 -22.87 12.14
CA GLU A 406 -5.56 -21.86 12.62
C GLU A 406 -6.29 -20.65 13.23
N ASP A 407 -5.83 -20.20 14.40
CA ASP A 407 -6.31 -18.94 15.01
C ASP A 407 -5.49 -17.72 14.52
N ASP A 408 -4.34 -18.00 13.92
CA ASP A 408 -3.33 -17.05 13.47
C ASP A 408 -3.34 -16.85 11.95
N ALA A 409 -4.52 -16.57 11.40
CA ALA A 409 -4.67 -16.18 9.99
C ALA A 409 -4.20 -14.73 9.76
N GLU A 410 -3.02 -14.38 10.26
CA GLU A 410 -2.55 -13.01 10.46
C GLU A 410 -2.20 -12.29 9.15
N PHE A 411 -1.96 -13.05 8.09
CA PHE A 411 -1.59 -12.54 6.77
C PHE A 411 -2.20 -13.38 5.64
N LEU A 412 -3.24 -12.84 4.98
CA LEU A 412 -3.92 -13.52 3.88
C LEU A 412 -3.60 -12.86 2.54
N HIS A 413 -2.76 -13.54 1.76
CA HIS A 413 -2.38 -13.11 0.43
C HIS A 413 -3.26 -13.79 -0.64
N PRO A 414 -3.83 -13.07 -1.63
CA PRO A 414 -4.63 -13.66 -2.71
C PRO A 414 -3.94 -14.80 -3.44
N ASP A 415 -2.63 -14.71 -3.67
CA ASP A 415 -1.86 -15.79 -4.31
C ASP A 415 -1.82 -17.07 -3.49
N TYR A 416 -2.06 -17.02 -2.18
CA TYR A 416 -2.17 -18.23 -1.37
C TYR A 416 -3.49 -18.96 -1.61
N PHE A 417 -4.49 -18.30 -2.21
CA PHE A 417 -5.80 -18.86 -2.54
C PHE A 417 -5.90 -19.24 -4.03
N TYR A 418 -4.85 -19.88 -4.57
CA TYR A 418 -4.85 -20.46 -5.93
C TYR A 418 -5.75 -21.69 -6.09
N MET A 419 -6.19 -22.27 -4.98
CA MET A 419 -7.22 -23.31 -4.92
C MET A 419 -8.24 -22.96 -3.83
N PRO A 420 -9.42 -23.60 -3.81
CA PRO A 420 -10.46 -23.34 -2.81
C PRO A 420 -9.97 -23.63 -1.39
N ILE A 421 -9.53 -22.58 -0.68
CA ILE A 421 -8.97 -22.69 0.68
C ILE A 421 -9.81 -21.90 1.68
N VAL A 422 -10.06 -22.50 2.84
CA VAL A 422 -10.71 -21.88 3.98
C VAL A 422 -9.89 -22.10 5.25
N ILE A 423 -9.72 -21.04 6.03
CA ILE A 423 -9.02 -21.08 7.31
C ILE A 423 -10.06 -20.96 8.42
N VAL A 424 -10.15 -21.95 9.30
CA VAL A 424 -11.10 -22.02 10.41
C VAL A 424 -10.37 -21.85 11.73
N SER A 425 -11.04 -21.29 12.74
CA SER A 425 -10.44 -21.18 14.09
C SER A 425 -10.01 -22.54 14.62
N THR A 426 -9.02 -22.61 15.52
CA THR A 426 -8.60 -23.90 16.11
C THR A 426 -9.74 -24.58 16.85
N LYS A 427 -10.65 -23.80 17.44
CA LYS A 427 -11.87 -24.31 18.07
C LYS A 427 -12.76 -25.04 17.05
N ASP A 428 -12.99 -24.43 15.90
CA ASP A 428 -13.82 -25.03 14.86
C ASP A 428 -13.09 -26.15 14.12
N GLY A 429 -11.78 -26.03 13.93
CA GLY A 429 -10.89 -27.08 13.43
C GLY A 429 -10.96 -28.34 14.28
N ASN A 430 -10.96 -28.21 15.61
CA ASN A 430 -11.19 -29.34 16.52
C ASN A 430 -12.57 -30.00 16.34
N LEU A 431 -13.61 -29.23 16.03
CA LEU A 431 -14.93 -29.80 15.69
C LEU A 431 -14.88 -30.60 14.39
N LEU A 432 -14.20 -30.07 13.36
CA LEU A 432 -13.98 -30.76 12.09
C LEU A 432 -13.17 -32.04 12.28
N LYS A 433 -12.05 -31.97 13.01
CA LYS A 433 -11.18 -33.12 13.33
C LYS A 433 -11.97 -34.24 13.99
N ASN A 434 -12.78 -33.91 15.01
CA ASN A 434 -13.63 -34.87 15.70
C ASN A 434 -14.69 -35.49 14.78
N TYR A 435 -15.26 -34.72 13.86
CA TYR A 435 -16.19 -35.24 12.86
C TYR A 435 -15.51 -36.23 11.90
N ILE A 436 -14.32 -35.86 11.38
CA ILE A 436 -13.55 -36.68 10.44
C ILE A 436 -13.16 -38.02 11.07
N MET A 437 -12.65 -38.00 12.31
CA MET A 437 -12.23 -39.22 13.02
C MET A 437 -13.38 -40.17 13.35
N ASN A 438 -14.60 -39.66 13.54
CA ASN A 438 -15.76 -40.47 13.94
C ASN A 438 -16.69 -40.84 12.78
N THR A 439 -16.38 -40.43 11.54
CA THR A 439 -17.26 -40.62 10.38
C THR A 439 -16.56 -41.42 9.30
N THR A 440 -17.10 -42.59 8.96
CA THR A 440 -16.64 -43.35 7.78
C THR A 440 -16.98 -42.57 6.51
N ASN A 441 -15.99 -42.34 5.65
CA ASN A 441 -16.13 -41.53 4.42
C ASN A 441 -16.65 -40.11 4.69
N ALA A 442 -16.00 -39.40 5.62
CA ALA A 442 -16.30 -38.01 5.92
C ALA A 442 -16.28 -37.13 4.65
N THR A 443 -17.29 -36.27 4.52
CA THR A 443 -17.42 -35.33 3.40
C THR A 443 -17.70 -33.93 3.91
N VAL A 444 -17.39 -32.92 3.11
CA VAL A 444 -17.70 -31.51 3.39
C VAL A 444 -18.30 -30.84 2.16
N SER A 445 -19.09 -29.81 2.40
CA SER A 445 -19.51 -28.85 1.37
C SER A 445 -18.99 -27.47 1.76
N VAL A 446 -18.42 -26.72 0.83
CA VAL A 446 -17.82 -25.42 1.09
C VAL A 446 -18.43 -24.37 0.18
N LYS A 447 -18.86 -23.25 0.76
CA LYS A 447 -19.42 -22.09 0.05
C LYS A 447 -18.51 -20.89 0.24
N PHE A 448 -17.95 -20.39 -0.86
CA PHE A 448 -17.10 -19.20 -0.92
C PHE A 448 -17.91 -17.94 -1.25
N GLY A 449 -17.26 -16.77 -1.26
CA GLY A 449 -17.92 -15.50 -1.64
C GLY A 449 -18.69 -14.81 -0.49
N LEU A 450 -18.44 -15.17 0.77
CA LEU A 450 -19.16 -14.59 1.90
C LEU A 450 -18.47 -13.31 2.40
N THR A 451 -19.27 -12.25 2.56
CA THR A 451 -18.84 -11.02 3.23
C THR A 451 -19.56 -10.91 4.58
N LEU A 452 -18.82 -11.12 5.65
CA LEU A 452 -19.31 -11.03 7.02
C LEU A 452 -19.11 -9.59 7.52
N LEU A 453 -20.12 -9.05 8.20
CA LEU A 453 -20.10 -7.72 8.78
C LEU A 453 -20.38 -7.79 10.28
N GLY A 454 -19.79 -6.88 11.06
CA GLY A 454 -19.98 -6.83 12.51
C GLY A 454 -19.09 -7.81 13.28
N THR A 455 -17.97 -8.23 12.68
CA THR A 455 -16.98 -9.08 13.35
C THR A 455 -16.34 -8.34 14.53
N LYS A 456 -15.98 -9.07 15.58
CA LYS A 456 -15.42 -8.52 16.82
C LYS A 456 -14.19 -9.33 17.26
N PRO A 457 -13.14 -8.69 17.81
CA PRO A 457 -13.01 -7.25 18.03
C PRO A 457 -12.69 -6.46 16.75
N ALA A 458 -13.29 -5.27 16.60
CA ALA A 458 -12.97 -4.32 15.54
C ALA A 458 -13.08 -2.87 16.08
N PRO A 459 -12.06 -1.99 15.87
CA PRO A 459 -10.79 -2.29 15.22
C PRO A 459 -9.84 -3.08 16.14
N LYS A 460 -9.02 -3.96 15.55
CA LYS A 460 -7.82 -4.55 16.16
C LYS A 460 -6.60 -4.02 15.40
N VAL A 461 -5.48 -3.75 16.06
CA VAL A 461 -4.24 -3.42 15.34
C VAL A 461 -3.88 -4.61 14.44
N ALA A 462 -3.66 -4.36 13.16
CA ALA A 462 -3.25 -5.40 12.21
C ALA A 462 -1.90 -5.97 12.66
N TYR A 463 -1.71 -7.27 12.45
CA TYR A 463 -0.52 -7.98 12.91
C TYR A 463 0.76 -7.35 12.35
N PHE A 464 0.82 -7.18 11.03
CA PHE A 464 1.96 -6.60 10.31
C PHE A 464 2.18 -5.12 10.63
N SER A 465 1.19 -4.39 11.18
CA SER A 465 1.35 -2.95 11.41
C SER A 465 2.57 -2.72 12.28
N SER A 466 3.58 -2.00 11.76
CA SER A 466 4.80 -1.72 12.49
C SER A 466 4.53 -0.96 13.80
N ARG A 467 5.37 -1.22 14.79
CA ARG A 467 5.23 -0.69 16.15
C ARG A 467 6.38 0.22 16.52
N GLY A 468 6.04 1.28 17.26
CA GLY A 468 7.03 2.08 17.96
C GLY A 468 7.71 1.32 19.12
N PRO A 469 8.57 2.00 19.88
CA PRO A 469 8.98 3.40 19.70
C PRO A 469 9.78 3.64 18.40
N ASP A 470 9.83 4.89 17.95
CA ASP A 470 10.78 5.29 16.91
C ASP A 470 12.22 5.17 17.45
N ARG A 471 13.15 4.71 16.60
CA ARG A 471 14.55 4.52 17.00
C ARG A 471 15.30 5.84 17.16
N ARG A 472 14.89 6.90 16.46
CA ARG A 472 15.56 8.21 16.45
C ARG A 472 15.00 9.16 17.49
N SER A 473 13.71 9.05 17.79
CA SER A 473 12.99 9.82 18.80
C SER A 473 12.08 8.92 19.65
N PRO A 474 12.65 8.03 20.50
CA PRO A 474 11.85 7.10 21.29
C PRO A 474 10.92 7.79 22.32
N TRP A 475 11.19 9.07 22.60
CA TRP A 475 10.39 9.91 23.51
C TRP A 475 9.15 10.52 22.83
N THR A 476 9.09 10.51 21.50
CA THR A 476 7.90 10.91 20.73
C THR A 476 7.12 9.65 20.41
N LEU A 477 5.92 9.52 20.98
CA LEU A 477 5.08 8.34 20.76
C LEU A 477 4.67 8.23 19.28
N LYS A 478 4.89 7.04 18.72
CA LYS A 478 4.54 6.67 17.34
C LYS A 478 4.09 5.19 17.28
N PRO A 479 3.26 4.79 16.30
CA PRO A 479 2.53 5.65 15.34
C PRO A 479 1.54 6.59 16.07
N ASP A 480 1.17 7.70 15.45
CA ASP A 480 0.33 8.72 16.08
C ASP A 480 -1.12 8.27 16.22
N ILE A 481 -1.61 7.50 15.24
CA ILE A 481 -3.02 7.12 15.16
C ILE A 481 -3.21 5.81 14.39
N LEU A 482 -4.34 5.15 14.61
CA LEU A 482 -4.73 3.92 13.91
C LEU A 482 -5.80 4.24 12.85
N ALA A 483 -5.70 3.67 11.66
CA ALA A 483 -6.73 3.72 10.62
C ALA A 483 -6.98 2.34 9.98
N PRO A 484 -8.18 2.10 9.44
CA PRO A 484 -8.50 0.90 8.66
C PRO A 484 -7.46 0.58 7.59
N GLY A 485 -6.81 -0.57 7.80
CA GLY A 485 -5.52 -1.09 7.36
C GLY A 485 -5.58 -2.37 6.53
N TYR A 486 -6.64 -3.17 6.71
CA TYR A 486 -6.64 -4.60 6.40
C TYR A 486 -7.89 -5.03 5.62
N HIS A 487 -7.70 -5.71 4.48
CA HIS A 487 -8.73 -6.24 3.58
C HIS A 487 -9.70 -5.21 3.04
N ILE A 488 -9.27 -4.54 1.99
CA ILE A 488 -9.60 -3.15 1.79
C ILE A 488 -9.90 -2.97 0.29
N LEU A 489 -11.11 -2.51 -0.04
CA LEU A 489 -11.58 -2.49 -1.43
C LEU A 489 -11.34 -1.12 -2.06
N ALA A 490 -10.51 -1.05 -3.11
CA ALA A 490 -10.35 0.18 -3.89
C ALA A 490 -9.98 -0.09 -5.37
N ALA A 491 -9.63 0.96 -6.12
CA ALA A 491 -9.29 0.83 -7.54
C ALA A 491 -8.06 -0.03 -7.72
N TRP A 492 -8.02 -0.74 -8.85
CA TRP A 492 -6.87 -1.53 -9.25
C TRP A 492 -6.66 -1.44 -10.76
N VAL A 493 -5.44 -1.72 -11.20
CA VAL A 493 -5.08 -1.78 -12.62
C VAL A 493 -5.71 -3.02 -13.27
N PRO A 494 -6.34 -2.90 -14.45
CA PRO A 494 -7.04 -4.03 -15.09
C PRO A 494 -6.11 -4.98 -15.86
N ASN A 495 -4.87 -4.56 -16.13
CA ASN A 495 -3.90 -5.24 -16.98
C ASN A 495 -2.87 -6.09 -16.21
N GLY A 496 -2.93 -6.11 -14.87
CA GLY A 496 -2.11 -6.97 -14.01
C GLY A 496 -2.92 -8.16 -13.45
N GLY A 497 -2.29 -9.34 -13.34
CA GLY A 497 -2.90 -10.48 -12.65
C GLY A 497 -3.02 -10.20 -11.15
N PHE A 498 -4.23 -10.24 -10.60
CA PHE A 498 -4.47 -9.93 -9.18
C PHE A 498 -4.57 -11.17 -8.27
N ALA A 499 -5.21 -12.22 -8.77
CA ALA A 499 -5.36 -13.48 -8.05
C ALA A 499 -5.29 -14.65 -9.04
N PRO A 500 -4.64 -15.77 -8.66
CA PRO A 500 -4.62 -16.97 -9.48
C PRO A 500 -6.03 -17.56 -9.61
N ILE A 501 -6.50 -17.70 -10.85
CA ILE A 501 -7.66 -18.50 -11.20
C ILE A 501 -7.13 -19.73 -11.95
N PRO A 502 -7.29 -20.95 -11.44
CA PRO A 502 -6.82 -22.15 -12.13
C PRO A 502 -7.69 -22.41 -13.37
N ASP A 503 -7.16 -22.06 -14.55
CA ASP A 503 -7.64 -22.59 -15.84
C ASP A 503 -6.60 -23.57 -16.39
N ASN A 504 -7.04 -24.55 -17.19
CA ASN A 504 -6.25 -25.72 -17.64
C ASN A 504 -5.13 -25.40 -18.66
N SER A 505 -4.74 -24.14 -18.73
CA SER A 505 -3.58 -23.63 -19.45
C SER A 505 -2.89 -22.65 -18.53
N SER A 506 -1.57 -22.69 -18.46
CA SER A 506 -0.65 -21.92 -17.61
C SER A 506 -0.70 -20.39 -17.84
N VAL A 507 -1.90 -19.83 -17.89
CA VAL A 507 -2.24 -18.47 -18.26
C VAL A 507 -3.21 -17.94 -17.20
N TYR A 508 -2.70 -17.06 -16.36
CA TYR A 508 -3.48 -16.24 -15.43
C TYR A 508 -4.47 -15.40 -16.24
N ARG A 509 -5.69 -15.89 -16.45
CA ARG A 509 -6.74 -15.12 -17.14
C ARG A 509 -7.55 -14.35 -16.11
N ALA A 510 -7.24 -13.07 -15.95
CA ALA A 510 -8.17 -12.11 -15.40
C ALA A 510 -9.41 -12.07 -16.32
N VAL A 511 -10.55 -12.59 -15.88
CA VAL A 511 -11.81 -12.39 -16.59
C VAL A 511 -12.24 -10.95 -16.36
N ILE A 512 -11.80 -10.10 -17.28
CA ILE A 512 -12.13 -8.68 -17.35
C ILE A 512 -13.54 -8.53 -17.92
N SER A 513 -14.48 -8.13 -17.07
CA SER A 513 -15.69 -7.44 -17.53
C SER A 513 -16.09 -6.37 -16.51
N ALA A 514 -16.05 -5.10 -16.95
CA ALA A 514 -16.42 -3.88 -16.23
C ALA A 514 -15.55 -3.56 -14.97
N PRO A 515 -15.59 -2.33 -14.40
CA PRO A 515 -14.53 -1.79 -13.55
C PRO A 515 -14.49 -2.52 -12.20
N GLN A 516 -13.58 -3.48 -12.09
CA GLN A 516 -13.41 -4.26 -10.86
C GLN A 516 -12.57 -3.45 -9.87
N ALA A 517 -13.04 -3.36 -8.63
CA ALA A 517 -12.27 -2.87 -7.51
C ALA A 517 -11.57 -4.08 -6.88
N ALA A 518 -10.26 -4.07 -6.70
CA ALA A 518 -9.58 -5.18 -6.04
C ALA A 518 -9.55 -4.93 -4.52
N SER A 519 -9.77 -5.99 -3.74
CA SER A 519 -9.41 -5.96 -2.33
C SER A 519 -7.91 -6.21 -2.23
N VAL A 520 -7.12 -5.19 -1.90
CA VAL A 520 -5.67 -5.36 -1.87
C VAL A 520 -5.21 -6.12 -0.64
N THR A 521 -4.47 -7.19 -0.92
CA THR A 521 -3.34 -7.71 -0.16
C THR A 521 -2.34 -8.16 -1.22
N PRO A 522 -1.15 -7.56 -1.39
CA PRO A 522 -0.22 -7.93 -2.46
C PRO A 522 1.15 -8.42 -1.93
N GLN A 523 1.92 -9.01 -2.84
CA GLN A 523 3.12 -9.81 -2.56
C GLN A 523 4.15 -8.95 -1.87
N SER A 524 4.72 -9.45 -0.77
CA SER A 524 5.68 -8.77 0.12
C SER A 524 5.17 -7.44 0.70
N ASP A 525 5.05 -7.33 2.02
CA ASP A 525 5.21 -6.09 2.80
C ASP A 525 4.51 -4.76 2.41
N TYR A 526 3.39 -4.71 1.67
CA TYR A 526 2.82 -3.43 1.18
C TYR A 526 1.39 -3.02 1.68
N PHE A 527 1.30 -2.32 2.84
CA PHE A 527 0.08 -1.71 3.47
C PHE A 527 0.29 -0.28 4.00
N GLY A 528 -0.73 0.58 3.94
CA GLY A 528 -0.61 2.02 4.05
C GLY A 528 -1.83 2.76 4.51
N ASN A 529 -1.80 4.07 4.36
CA ASN A 529 -2.20 4.92 5.48
C ASN A 529 -3.11 6.05 5.07
N TYR A 530 -4.40 6.05 5.43
CA TYR A 530 -5.17 7.30 5.41
C TYR A 530 -6.20 7.38 6.55
N GLY A 531 -6.01 8.39 7.41
CA GLY A 531 -7.05 8.99 8.24
C GLY A 531 -7.53 10.31 7.62
N PHE A 532 -8.82 10.62 7.72
CA PHE A 532 -9.38 11.88 7.25
C PHE A 532 -8.99 13.04 8.19
N LEU A 533 -8.49 14.14 7.64
CA LEU A 533 -8.32 15.40 8.36
C LEU A 533 -8.91 16.55 7.54
N SER A 534 -9.83 17.31 8.13
CA SER A 534 -10.25 18.61 7.59
C SER A 534 -9.34 19.69 8.15
N CYS A 535 -8.63 20.42 7.29
CA CYS A 535 -7.89 21.63 7.66
C CYS A 535 -8.72 22.85 7.24
N TYR A 536 -9.01 23.75 8.17
CA TYR A 536 -9.61 25.04 7.85
C TYR A 536 -8.99 26.14 8.72
N GLU A 537 -8.90 27.33 8.16
CA GLU A 537 -8.28 28.47 8.83
C GLU A 537 -9.31 29.17 9.74
N VAL A 538 -8.97 29.36 11.02
CA VAL A 538 -9.74 30.20 11.96
C VAL A 538 -8.79 31.24 12.53
N ASN A 539 -9.02 32.51 12.20
CA ASN A 539 -8.24 33.66 12.70
C ASN A 539 -6.72 33.53 12.46
N GLY A 540 -6.28 33.13 11.26
CA GLY A 540 -4.86 33.02 10.94
C GLY A 540 -4.16 31.78 11.52
N ARG A 541 -4.92 30.81 12.05
CA ARG A 541 -4.42 29.52 12.53
C ARG A 541 -5.07 28.37 11.76
N HIS A 542 -4.25 27.44 11.27
CA HIS A 542 -4.70 26.19 10.70
C HIS A 542 -5.31 25.32 11.81
N VAL A 543 -6.61 25.04 11.72
CA VAL A 543 -7.32 24.12 12.61
C VAL A 543 -7.49 22.81 11.88
N VAL A 544 -6.80 21.78 12.35
CA VAL A 544 -6.88 20.40 11.84
C VAL A 544 -7.89 19.63 12.70
N ARG A 545 -9.02 19.20 12.12
CA ARG A 545 -10.00 18.32 12.77
C ARG A 545 -9.93 16.91 12.21
N SER A 546 -9.58 15.95 13.06
CA SER A 546 -9.68 14.50 12.85
C SER A 546 -10.98 13.95 13.43
N PRO A 547 -11.76 13.11 12.72
CA PRO A 547 -12.83 12.33 13.30
C PRO A 547 -12.35 11.01 13.92
N VAL A 548 -11.05 10.71 13.95
CA VAL A 548 -10.52 9.63 14.81
C VAL A 548 -9.99 10.28 16.10
N VAL A 549 -10.94 10.56 17.01
CA VAL A 549 -10.87 10.97 18.44
C VAL A 549 -9.50 11.50 18.96
N SER A 550 -9.35 12.79 19.29
CA SER A 550 -9.68 13.29 20.64
C SER A 550 -9.86 14.81 20.73
N ALA A 551 -10.75 15.17 21.66
CA ALA A 551 -11.01 16.51 22.17
C ALA A 551 -9.90 17.03 23.11
N ILE A 552 -9.77 18.36 23.22
CA ILE A 552 -9.28 19.01 24.45
C ILE A 552 -10.34 20.04 24.88
N ALA A 553 -10.74 19.93 26.14
CA ALA A 553 -11.64 20.83 26.83
C ALA A 553 -11.00 22.21 27.05
N SER A 554 -11.77 23.27 26.83
CA SER A 554 -11.43 24.61 27.28
C SER A 554 -11.56 24.68 28.81
N PRO A 555 -10.60 25.28 29.54
CA PRO A 555 -10.86 25.68 30.92
C PRO A 555 -11.92 26.79 30.89
N LYS A 556 -13.04 26.56 31.59
CA LYS A 556 -13.92 27.63 32.02
C LYS A 556 -13.14 28.55 32.98
N THR A 557 -12.79 29.73 32.50
CA THR A 557 -13.06 31.10 33.01
C THR A 557 -11.95 32.03 32.56
#